data_AF-A0A951UQT8-F1
#
_entry.id   AF-A0A951UQT8-F1
#
_cell.length_a   1.000
_cell.length_b   1.000
_cell.length_c   1.000
_cell.angle_alpha   90.00
_cell.angle_beta   90.00
_cell.angle_gamma   90.00
#
_symmetry.space_group_name_H-M   'P 1'
#
loop_
_entity.id
_entity.type
_entity.pdbx_description
1 polymer ?
#
loop_
_entity_poly.entity_id
_entity_poly.type
_entity_poly.pdbx_seq_one_letter_code
_entity_poly.pdbx_strand_id
1 'polypeptide(L)'
;MKSEFQAKFLQHMLGRKKGEQGFTLIELLVVIIIIGILAAIALPSFLNQAAKAKQSEAKSYVGSVNRAQQAYRIEKTAFSGTIAALEIGIPTSTVDYDYAVTPAAAANTTFTAIPNDSTTLRSYAGGVQVISTTGQSSAAACQSTAPSGTAPAITFGAADTTCATPDNNMR
;
A
#
# COMPACT_ATOMS: atom_id res chain seq x y z
N MET A 1 -62.77 24.18 50.34
CA MET A 1 -61.85 23.05 50.12
C MET A 1 -61.56 22.71 48.65
N LYS A 2 -62.47 22.95 47.68
CA LYS A 2 -62.25 22.64 46.25
C LYS A 2 -61.26 23.55 45.51
N SER A 3 -61.00 24.76 46.01
CA SER A 3 -60.17 25.78 45.33
C SER A 3 -58.67 25.54 45.44
N GLU A 4 -58.17 24.97 46.54
CA GLU A 4 -56.73 24.69 46.69
C GLU A 4 -56.23 23.55 45.80
N PHE A 5 -57.08 22.54 45.56
CA PHE A 5 -56.73 21.43 44.68
C PHE A 5 -56.65 21.87 43.22
N GLN A 6 -57.54 22.78 42.81
CA GLN A 6 -57.51 23.39 41.48
C GLN A 6 -56.28 24.27 41.27
N ALA A 7 -55.86 25.01 42.30
CA ALA A 7 -54.65 25.84 42.25
C ALA A 7 -53.36 24.99 42.14
N LYS A 8 -53.22 23.91 42.93
CA LYS A 8 -52.08 22.98 42.84
C LYS A 8 -52.04 22.22 41.51
N PHE A 9 -53.20 21.87 40.94
CA PHE A 9 -53.28 21.23 39.64
C PHE A 9 -52.86 22.16 38.49
N LEU A 10 -53.26 23.44 38.55
CA LEU A 10 -52.83 24.46 37.61
C LEU A 10 -51.33 24.76 37.71
N GLN A 11 -50.77 24.78 38.93
CA GLN A 11 -49.35 25.01 39.15
C GLN A 11 -48.46 23.84 38.69
N HIS A 12 -48.98 22.60 38.68
CA HIS A 12 -48.29 21.44 38.12
C HIS A 12 -48.29 21.44 36.58
N MET A 13 -49.35 21.93 35.94
CA MET A 13 -49.44 22.08 34.47
C MET A 13 -48.58 23.24 33.95
N LEU A 14 -48.46 24.34 34.72
CA LEU A 14 -47.61 25.49 34.41
C LEU A 14 -46.11 25.26 34.68
N GLY A 15 -45.75 24.16 35.36
CA GLY A 15 -44.38 23.75 35.68
C GLY A 15 -43.74 22.79 34.67
N ARG A 16 -44.39 22.51 33.53
CA ARG A 16 -43.83 21.64 32.48
C ARG A 16 -42.62 22.33 31.84
N LYS A 17 -41.44 21.95 32.34
CA LYS A 17 -40.08 22.22 31.84
C LYS A 17 -40.04 22.83 30.43
N LYS A 18 -39.68 24.12 30.36
CA LYS A 18 -38.91 24.65 29.23
C LYS A 18 -37.61 23.84 29.19
N GLY A 19 -37.44 22.92 28.25
CA GLY A 19 -36.22 22.12 28.28
C GLY A 19 -35.92 21.16 27.13
N GLU A 20 -36.79 21.00 26.13
CA GLU A 20 -36.44 20.21 24.95
C GLU A 20 -36.48 21.11 23.71
N GLN A 21 -35.36 21.83 23.51
CA GLN A 21 -35.05 22.45 22.23
C GLN A 21 -34.66 21.32 21.27
N GLY A 22 -35.52 20.99 20.31
CA GLY A 22 -35.20 20.04 19.25
C GLY A 22 -34.15 20.60 18.30
N PHE A 23 -33.32 19.72 17.74
CA PHE A 23 -32.35 20.07 16.68
C PHE A 23 -33.10 20.67 15.49
N THR A 24 -32.65 21.82 15.00
CA THR A 24 -33.24 22.42 13.81
C THR A 24 -32.73 21.73 12.54
N LEU A 25 -33.56 21.67 11.50
CA LEU A 25 -33.15 21.13 10.19
C LEU A 25 -31.99 21.94 9.59
N ILE A 26 -31.93 23.24 9.88
CA ILE A 26 -30.86 24.11 9.41
C ILE A 26 -29.53 23.83 10.10
N GLU A 27 -29.53 23.50 11.40
CA GLU A 27 -28.30 23.08 12.11
C GLU A 27 -27.73 21.80 11.50
N LEU A 28 -28.59 20.82 11.21
CA LEU A 28 -28.15 19.58 10.58
C LEU A 28 -27.64 19.83 9.15
N LEU A 29 -28.29 20.73 8.40
CA LEU A 29 -27.86 21.11 7.04
C LEU A 29 -26.48 21.76 7.03
N VAL A 30 -26.18 22.67 7.96
CA VAL A 30 -24.85 23.30 8.05
C VAL A 30 -23.78 22.25 8.41
N VAL A 31 -24.08 21.31 9.31
CA VAL A 31 -23.14 20.25 9.70
C VAL A 31 -22.76 19.36 8.51
N ILE A 32 -23.74 18.89 7.72
CA ILE A 32 -23.44 18.05 6.56
C ILE A 32 -22.66 18.81 5.48
N ILE A 33 -22.88 20.12 5.34
CA ILE A 33 -22.10 20.97 4.43
C ILE A 33 -20.64 21.02 4.88
N ILE A 34 -20.39 21.25 6.17
CA ILE A 34 -19.03 21.30 6.71
C ILE A 34 -18.33 19.94 6.56
N ILE A 35 -19.00 18.83 6.91
CA ILE A 35 -18.46 17.48 6.73
C ILE A 35 -18.19 17.18 5.24
N GLY A 36 -19.08 17.62 4.34
CA GLY A 36 -18.91 17.46 2.90
C GLY A 36 -17.66 18.17 2.37
N ILE A 37 -17.40 19.40 2.80
CA ILE A 37 -16.19 20.16 2.42
C ILE A 37 -14.93 19.47 2.95
N LEU A 38 -14.93 19.05 4.22
CA LEU A 38 -13.79 18.35 4.83
C LEU A 38 -13.51 17.01 4.13
N ALA A 39 -14.56 16.24 3.82
CA ALA A 39 -14.44 14.96 3.12
C ALA A 39 -13.87 15.13 1.71
N ALA A 40 -14.30 16.16 0.96
CA ALA A 40 -13.81 16.42 -0.38
C ALA A 40 -12.28 16.66 -0.43
N ILE A 41 -11.72 17.33 0.59
CA ILE A 41 -10.28 17.59 0.70
C ILE A 41 -9.53 16.36 1.23
N ALA A 42 -10.09 15.68 2.22
CA ALA A 42 -9.42 14.59 2.92
C ALA A 42 -9.39 13.26 2.13
N LEU A 43 -10.47 12.95 1.41
CA LEU A 43 -10.64 11.69 0.70
C LEU A 43 -9.52 11.37 -0.31
N PRO A 44 -9.10 12.28 -1.23
CA PRO A 44 -8.02 11.95 -2.16
C PRO A 44 -6.69 11.68 -1.46
N SER A 45 -6.40 12.40 -0.38
CA SER A 45 -5.20 12.17 0.45
C SER A 45 -5.26 10.81 1.15
N PHE A 46 -6.42 10.44 1.70
CA PHE A 46 -6.62 9.15 2.35
C PHE A 46 -6.44 7.98 1.37
N LEU A 47 -7.03 8.06 0.17
CA LEU A 47 -6.88 7.02 -0.85
C LEU A 47 -5.42 6.87 -1.31
N ASN A 48 -4.68 7.97 -1.44
CA ASN A 48 -3.25 7.91 -1.77
C ASN A 48 -2.43 7.24 -0.65
N GLN A 49 -2.74 7.55 0.62
CA GLN A 49 -2.08 6.91 1.76
C GLN A 49 -2.37 5.41 1.84
N ALA A 50 -3.62 5.01 1.59
CA ALA A 50 -4.00 3.60 1.51
C ALA A 50 -3.23 2.88 0.39
N ALA A 51 -3.12 3.48 -0.79
CA ALA A 51 -2.33 2.93 -1.90
C ALA A 51 -0.84 2.81 -1.55
N LYS A 52 -0.26 3.80 -0.84
CA LYS A 52 1.13 3.74 -0.36
C LYS A 52 1.35 2.64 0.68
N ALA A 53 0.40 2.42 1.58
CA ALA A 53 0.48 1.35 2.56
C ALA A 53 0.54 -0.03 1.88
N LYS A 54 -0.33 -0.26 0.89
CA LYS A 54 -0.32 -1.46 0.05
C LYS A 54 1.00 -1.63 -0.72
N GLN A 55 1.49 -0.54 -1.30
CA GLN A 55 2.79 -0.50 -2.02
C GLN A 55 4.00 -0.81 -1.12
N SER A 56 3.92 -0.53 0.19
CA SER A 56 5.00 -0.82 1.14
C SER A 56 5.27 -2.31 1.28
N GLU A 57 4.26 -3.16 1.14
CA GLU A 57 4.41 -4.62 1.15
C GLU A 57 5.32 -5.08 0.01
N ALA A 58 4.95 -4.73 -1.22
CA ALA A 58 5.73 -5.06 -2.41
C ALA A 58 7.15 -4.51 -2.35
N LYS A 59 7.34 -3.26 -1.89
CA LYS A 59 8.68 -2.66 -1.71
C LYS A 59 9.54 -3.47 -0.72
N SER A 60 8.97 -3.92 0.39
CA SER A 60 9.66 -4.74 1.38
C SER A 60 10.04 -6.12 0.82
N TYR A 61 9.13 -6.74 0.08
CA TYR A 61 9.34 -8.07 -0.50
C TYR A 61 10.40 -8.05 -1.59
N VAL A 62 10.41 -7.07 -2.48
CA VAL A 62 11.47 -6.91 -3.50
C VAL A 62 12.85 -6.88 -2.85
N GLY A 63 13.04 -6.06 -1.80
CA GLY A 63 14.32 -6.00 -1.09
C GLY A 63 14.68 -7.30 -0.39
N SER A 64 13.69 -7.99 0.18
CA SER A 64 13.89 -9.26 0.88
C SER A 64 14.26 -10.40 -0.08
N VAL A 65 13.59 -10.48 -1.24
CA VAL A 65 13.91 -11.43 -2.31
C VAL A 65 15.32 -11.16 -2.86
N ASN A 66 15.70 -9.89 -3.09
CA ASN A 66 17.04 -9.58 -3.56
C ASN A 66 18.15 -10.06 -2.60
N ARG A 67 17.94 -9.91 -1.28
CA ARG A 67 18.89 -10.43 -0.28
C ARG A 67 18.87 -11.96 -0.24
N ALA A 68 17.70 -12.57 -0.30
CA ALA A 68 17.54 -14.02 -0.29
C ALA A 68 18.18 -14.67 -1.52
N GLN A 69 18.04 -14.08 -2.70
CA GLN A 69 18.67 -14.56 -3.94
C GLN A 69 20.20 -14.51 -3.84
N GLN A 70 20.76 -13.45 -3.25
CA GLN A 70 22.21 -13.37 -2.99
C GLN A 70 22.66 -14.46 -2.02
N ALA A 71 21.94 -14.66 -0.92
CA ALA A 71 22.24 -15.71 0.06
C ALA A 71 22.14 -17.12 -0.55
N TYR A 72 21.05 -17.39 -1.27
CA TYR A 72 20.81 -18.66 -1.96
C TYR A 72 21.92 -18.97 -2.96
N ARG A 73 22.43 -17.97 -3.67
CA ARG A 73 23.57 -18.15 -4.57
C ARG A 73 24.87 -18.46 -3.85
N ILE A 74 25.13 -17.84 -2.68
CA ILE A 74 26.32 -18.16 -1.88
C ILE A 74 26.31 -19.64 -1.48
N GLU A 75 25.13 -20.19 -1.18
CA GLU A 75 24.98 -21.60 -0.78
C GLU A 75 24.99 -22.58 -1.97
N LYS A 76 24.26 -22.26 -3.04
CA LYS A 76 23.95 -23.20 -4.13
C LYS A 76 24.59 -22.84 -5.47
N THR A 77 25.39 -21.78 -5.53
CA THR A 77 26.08 -21.26 -6.74
C THR A 77 25.17 -20.88 -7.91
N ALA A 78 23.86 -20.91 -7.72
CA ALA A 78 22.84 -20.56 -8.69
C ALA A 78 21.79 -19.67 -8.05
N PHE A 79 21.01 -18.95 -8.85
CA PHE A 79 19.83 -18.24 -8.34
C PHE A 79 18.62 -19.18 -8.28
N SER A 80 17.68 -18.89 -7.39
CA SER A 80 16.44 -19.66 -7.30
C SER A 80 15.48 -19.22 -8.39
N GLY A 81 14.90 -20.17 -9.13
CA GLY A 81 13.83 -19.91 -10.10
C GLY A 81 12.43 -19.81 -9.49
N THR A 82 12.29 -20.01 -8.18
CA THR A 82 10.99 -19.93 -7.49
C THR A 82 11.11 -19.19 -6.15
N ILE A 83 10.02 -18.57 -5.70
CA ILE A 83 9.98 -17.91 -4.39
C ILE A 83 10.03 -18.95 -3.26
N ALA A 84 9.37 -20.09 -3.43
CA ALA A 84 9.31 -21.14 -2.41
C ALA A 84 10.70 -21.67 -2.02
N ALA A 85 11.60 -21.85 -2.99
CA ALA A 85 12.96 -22.32 -2.72
C ALA A 85 13.86 -21.30 -2.01
N LEU A 86 13.41 -20.04 -1.84
CA LEU A 86 14.10 -19.04 -1.01
C LEU A 86 13.75 -19.15 0.47
N GLU A 87 12.67 -19.86 0.85
CA GLU A 87 12.26 -20.13 2.23
C GLU A 87 12.07 -18.88 3.12
N ILE A 88 11.81 -17.73 2.51
CA ILE A 88 11.63 -16.43 3.20
C ILE A 88 10.20 -16.11 3.61
N GLY A 89 9.26 -17.06 3.46
CA GLY A 89 7.86 -16.90 3.89
C GLY A 89 7.04 -15.89 3.07
N ILE A 90 7.49 -15.51 1.87
CA ILE A 90 6.74 -14.63 0.96
C ILE A 90 5.81 -15.48 0.10
N PRO A 91 4.49 -15.21 0.09
CA PRO A 91 3.55 -15.90 -0.79
C PRO A 91 3.73 -15.46 -2.26
N THR A 92 3.28 -16.28 -3.20
CA THR A 92 3.30 -15.95 -4.64
C THR A 92 2.18 -14.99 -5.05
N SER A 93 1.17 -14.78 -4.19
CA SER A 93 0.06 -13.87 -4.43
C SER A 93 -0.52 -13.40 -3.10
N THR A 94 -0.86 -12.13 -3.02
CA THR A 94 -1.62 -11.51 -1.93
C THR A 94 -2.81 -10.77 -2.49
N VAL A 95 -3.59 -10.10 -1.65
CA VAL A 95 -4.76 -9.35 -2.09
C VAL A 95 -4.37 -8.25 -3.08
N ASP A 96 -3.21 -7.61 -2.88
CA ASP A 96 -2.80 -6.44 -3.64
C ASP A 96 -1.80 -6.75 -4.77
N TYR A 97 -1.01 -7.84 -4.68
CA TYR A 97 0.06 -8.15 -5.63
C TYR A 97 0.20 -9.63 -5.95
N ASP A 98 0.60 -9.91 -7.19
CA ASP A 98 1.16 -11.17 -7.62
C ASP A 98 2.69 -11.09 -7.71
N TYR A 99 3.36 -12.11 -7.19
CA TYR A 99 4.80 -12.19 -7.08
C TYR A 99 5.35 -13.34 -7.91
N ALA A 100 6.33 -13.05 -8.74
CA ALA A 100 6.98 -14.04 -9.58
C ALA A 100 8.49 -13.85 -9.60
N VAL A 101 9.21 -14.96 -9.65
CA VAL A 101 10.60 -14.99 -10.07
C VAL A 101 10.60 -15.47 -11.51
N THR A 102 11.03 -14.60 -12.41
CA THR A 102 11.32 -14.97 -13.81
C THR A 102 12.50 -15.94 -13.86
N PRO A 103 12.57 -16.82 -14.88
CA PRO A 103 13.46 -17.97 -14.86
C PRO A 103 14.89 -17.58 -14.49
N ALA A 104 15.38 -18.16 -13.39
CA ALA A 104 16.72 -17.88 -12.89
C ALA A 104 17.76 -18.34 -13.92
N ALA A 105 18.62 -17.41 -14.31
CA ALA A 105 19.79 -17.71 -15.11
C ALA A 105 20.99 -18.01 -14.21
N ALA A 106 22.05 -18.59 -14.80
CA ALA A 106 23.28 -18.87 -14.07
C ALA A 106 23.96 -17.61 -13.53
N ALA A 107 23.70 -16.42 -14.09
CA ALA A 107 24.39 -15.18 -13.73
C ALA A 107 23.46 -14.06 -13.22
N ASN A 108 22.15 -14.17 -13.40
CA ASN A 108 21.19 -13.17 -12.94
C ASN A 108 19.80 -13.76 -12.71
N THR A 109 18.96 -13.01 -12.02
CA THR A 109 17.55 -13.31 -11.84
C THR A 109 16.77 -12.03 -11.61
N THR A 110 15.51 -12.03 -12.06
CA THR A 110 14.55 -10.96 -11.77
C THR A 110 13.38 -11.48 -10.96
N PHE A 111 12.88 -10.61 -10.10
CA PHE A 111 11.68 -10.77 -9.30
C PHE A 111 10.72 -9.64 -9.66
N THR A 112 9.44 -9.93 -9.80
CA THR A 112 8.42 -8.94 -10.12
C THR A 112 7.28 -9.00 -9.12
N ALA A 113 6.80 -7.83 -8.72
CA ALA A 113 5.54 -7.65 -8.00
C ALA A 113 4.58 -6.87 -8.91
N ILE A 114 3.58 -7.56 -9.44
CA ILE A 114 2.56 -6.99 -10.31
C ILE A 114 1.30 -6.73 -9.47
N PRO A 115 0.76 -5.50 -9.45
CA PRO A 115 -0.44 -5.23 -8.67
C PRO A 115 -1.66 -5.89 -9.31
N ASN A 116 -2.54 -6.42 -8.47
CA ASN A 116 -3.84 -6.94 -8.89
C ASN A 116 -4.79 -5.81 -9.35
N ASP A 117 -4.60 -4.59 -8.81
CA ASP A 117 -5.23 -3.36 -9.27
C ASP A 117 -4.17 -2.42 -9.88
N SER A 118 -3.96 -2.56 -11.19
CA SER A 118 -3.03 -1.73 -11.95
C SER A 118 -3.48 -0.28 -12.15
N THR A 119 -4.68 0.11 -11.71
CA THR A 119 -5.19 1.47 -11.88
C THR A 119 -4.79 2.39 -10.73
N THR A 120 -4.61 1.83 -9.53
CA THR A 120 -4.28 2.58 -8.31
C THR A 120 -2.87 2.26 -7.79
N LEU A 121 -2.33 1.08 -8.08
CA LEU A 121 -1.07 0.59 -7.54
C LEU A 121 0.03 0.55 -8.62
N ARG A 122 1.26 0.83 -8.18
CA ARG A 122 2.47 0.72 -8.99
C ARG A 122 2.99 -0.72 -8.99
N SER A 123 3.71 -1.10 -10.03
CA SER A 123 4.44 -2.36 -10.09
C SER A 123 5.89 -2.18 -9.65
N TYR A 124 6.49 -3.28 -9.20
CA TYR A 124 7.86 -3.31 -8.73
C TYR A 124 8.64 -4.47 -9.34
N ALA A 125 9.95 -4.29 -9.44
CA ALA A 125 10.88 -5.33 -9.84
C ALA A 125 12.15 -5.29 -8.99
N GLY A 126 12.66 -6.46 -8.66
CA GLY A 126 14.00 -6.66 -8.13
C GLY A 126 14.84 -7.39 -9.16
N GLY A 127 16.12 -7.07 -9.25
CA GLY A 127 17.06 -7.86 -10.02
C GLY A 127 18.36 -8.02 -9.27
N VAL A 128 18.94 -9.20 -9.38
CA VAL A 128 20.25 -9.53 -8.82
C VAL A 128 21.07 -10.19 -9.92
N GLN A 129 22.33 -9.79 -10.03
CA GLN A 129 23.32 -10.48 -10.86
C GLN A 129 24.61 -10.74 -10.08
N VAL A 130 25.41 -11.64 -10.60
CA VAL A 130 26.85 -11.68 -10.31
C VAL A 130 27.62 -11.14 -11.50
N ILE A 131 28.45 -10.15 -11.21
CA ILE A 131 29.34 -9.53 -12.19
C ILE A 131 30.43 -10.54 -12.55
N SER A 132 30.48 -10.96 -13.81
CA SER A 132 31.38 -12.02 -14.28
C SER A 132 32.87 -11.67 -14.14
N THR A 133 33.22 -10.38 -14.13
CA THR A 133 34.61 -9.90 -14.03
C THR A 133 35.14 -9.84 -12.61
N THR A 134 34.28 -9.63 -11.60
CA THR A 134 34.68 -9.44 -10.21
C THR A 134 34.14 -10.52 -9.26
N GLY A 135 33.15 -11.31 -9.71
CA GLY A 135 32.40 -12.24 -8.86
C GLY A 135 31.50 -11.56 -7.83
N GLN A 136 31.42 -10.22 -7.82
CA GLN A 136 30.58 -9.50 -6.87
C GLN A 136 29.11 -9.54 -7.28
N SER A 137 28.24 -9.58 -6.26
CA SER A 137 26.79 -9.45 -6.48
C SER A 137 26.41 -7.98 -6.63
N SER A 138 25.57 -7.68 -7.62
CA SER A 138 24.95 -6.37 -7.81
C SER A 138 23.43 -6.55 -7.86
N ALA A 139 22.70 -5.61 -7.27
CA ALA A 139 21.25 -5.69 -7.20
C ALA A 139 20.59 -4.32 -7.41
N ALA A 140 19.41 -4.32 -8.03
CA ALA A 140 18.55 -3.15 -8.16
C ALA A 140 17.14 -3.46 -7.67
N ALA A 141 16.46 -2.42 -7.20
CA ALA A 141 15.03 -2.42 -6.93
C ALA A 141 14.40 -1.26 -7.70
N CYS A 142 13.38 -1.55 -8.48
CA CYS A 142 12.78 -0.63 -9.44
C CYS A 142 11.26 -0.58 -9.25
N GLN A 143 10.68 0.59 -9.48
CA GLN A 143 9.24 0.84 -9.41
C GLN A 143 8.75 1.52 -10.70
N SER A 144 7.48 1.32 -11.06
CA SER A 144 6.86 2.10 -12.13
C SER A 144 6.60 3.56 -11.68
N THR A 145 6.73 4.53 -12.58
CA THR A 145 6.46 5.96 -12.27
C THR A 145 4.97 6.24 -12.09
N ALA A 146 4.11 5.44 -12.70
CA ALA A 146 2.64 5.49 -12.61
C ALA A 146 2.06 4.11 -12.30
N PRO A 147 0.79 4.00 -11.84
CA PRO A 147 0.10 2.72 -11.73
C PRO A 147 0.19 1.92 -13.04
N SER A 148 0.57 0.65 -12.94
CA SER A 148 0.89 -0.18 -14.10
C SER A 148 0.80 -1.66 -13.75
N GLY A 149 0.26 -2.46 -14.67
CA GLY A 149 0.28 -3.93 -14.61
C GLY A 149 1.55 -4.55 -15.19
N THR A 150 2.48 -3.72 -15.67
CA THR A 150 3.76 -4.15 -16.25
C THR A 150 4.88 -3.78 -15.32
N ALA A 151 5.69 -4.75 -14.89
CA ALA A 151 6.86 -4.51 -14.06
C ALA A 151 7.90 -3.63 -14.79
N PRO A 152 8.60 -2.74 -14.07
CA PRO A 152 9.71 -1.99 -14.63
C PRO A 152 10.85 -2.94 -15.03
N ALA A 153 11.50 -2.66 -16.17
CA ALA A 153 12.60 -3.47 -16.64
C ALA A 153 13.87 -3.26 -15.80
N ILE A 154 14.58 -4.37 -15.54
CA ILE A 154 15.92 -4.38 -14.95
C ILE A 154 16.95 -4.49 -16.07
N THR A 155 18.00 -3.67 -15.99
CA THR A 155 19.16 -3.75 -16.86
C THR A 155 20.33 -4.40 -16.11
N PHE A 156 20.87 -5.46 -16.69
CA PHE A 156 22.04 -6.18 -16.20
C PHE A 156 23.27 -5.77 -16.99
N GLY A 157 24.03 -4.81 -16.44
CA GLY A 157 25.26 -4.29 -17.04
C GLY A 157 26.49 -5.10 -16.65
N ALA A 158 27.60 -4.86 -17.33
CA ALA A 158 28.87 -5.55 -17.04
C ALA A 158 29.48 -5.17 -15.68
N ALA A 159 29.10 -4.03 -15.09
CA ALA A 159 29.63 -3.54 -13.83
C ALA A 159 28.56 -3.36 -12.75
N ASP A 160 27.28 -3.31 -13.11
CA ASP A 160 26.18 -2.99 -12.21
C ASP A 160 24.82 -3.51 -12.70
N THR A 161 23.86 -3.57 -11.79
CA THR A 161 22.45 -3.80 -12.08
C THR A 161 21.68 -2.51 -11.80
N THR A 162 20.87 -2.06 -12.75
CA THR A 162 20.14 -0.79 -12.68
C THR A 162 18.71 -0.94 -13.19
N CYS A 163 17.88 0.06 -12.92
CA CYS A 163 16.58 0.18 -13.59
C CYS A 163 16.78 0.67 -15.02
N ALA A 164 16.00 0.15 -15.98
CA ALA A 164 16.09 0.58 -17.37
C ALA A 164 15.86 2.09 -17.56
N THR A 165 15.04 2.70 -16.71
CA THR A 165 14.86 4.16 -16.63
C THR A 165 15.34 4.67 -15.27
N PRO A 166 16.13 5.77 -15.22
CA PRO A 166 16.68 6.29 -13.96
C PRO A 166 15.62 6.66 -12.91
N ASP A 167 14.47 7.18 -13.36
CA ASP A 167 13.37 7.61 -12.49
C ASP A 167 12.66 6.45 -11.77
N ASN A 168 12.91 5.21 -12.19
CA ASN A 168 12.32 4.02 -11.60
C ASN A 168 13.09 3.52 -10.37
N ASN A 169 14.21 4.12 -10.00
CA ASN A 169 15.04 3.62 -8.91
C ASN A 169 14.36 3.75 -7.54
N MET A 170 14.23 2.64 -6.82
CA MET A 170 13.72 2.58 -5.46
C MET A 170 14.87 2.79 -4.48
N ARG A 171 15.36 4.03 -4.38
CA ARG A 171 16.22 4.40 -3.26
C ARG A 171 15.52 4.21 -1.91
#